data_AF-A0A820M033-F1
#
_entry.id   AF-A0A820M033-F1
#
_cell.length_a   1.000
_cell.length_b   1.000
_cell.length_c   1.000
_cell.angle_alpha   90.00
_cell.angle_beta   90.00
_cell.angle_gamma   90.00
#
_symmetry.space_group_name_H-M   'P 1'
#
loop_
_entity.id
_entity.type
_entity.pdbx_description
1 polymer ?
#
loop_
_entity_poly.entity_id
_entity_poly.type
_entity_poly.pdbx_seq_one_letter_code
_entity_poly.pdbx_strand_id
1 'polypeptide(L)'
;MYQFFLFKSIPNFEELPCTAATRTIVASKNRFLNILPIDATRVILNQLNDDPATDYINGNYISGYKCLNKFIATQGPKPDTCEDLWRMMWELKLK
;
A
#
# COMPACT_ATOMS: atom_id res chain seq x y z
N MET A 1 31.14 -5.48 -10.60
CA MET A 1 30.97 -6.86 -10.09
C MET A 1 30.49 -6.88 -8.64
N TYR A 2 31.10 -6.14 -7.69
CA TYR A 2 30.73 -6.14 -6.26
C TYR A 2 29.30 -5.64 -5.94
N GLN A 3 28.86 -4.56 -6.58
CA GLN A 3 27.53 -3.96 -6.35
C GLN A 3 26.37 -4.91 -6.72
N PHE A 4 26.58 -5.80 -7.70
CA PHE A 4 25.59 -6.79 -8.12
C PHE A 4 25.36 -7.87 -7.05
N PHE A 5 26.43 -8.30 -6.36
CA PHE A 5 26.33 -9.25 -5.26
C PHE A 5 25.63 -8.64 -4.04
N LEU A 6 25.90 -7.37 -3.74
CA LEU A 6 25.21 -6.66 -2.66
C LEU A 6 23.70 -6.56 -2.91
N PHE A 7 23.28 -6.23 -4.13
CA PHE A 7 21.85 -6.20 -4.47
C PHE A 7 21.18 -7.58 -4.28
N LYS A 8 21.84 -8.65 -4.73
CA LYS A 8 21.32 -10.02 -4.57
C LYS A 8 21.30 -10.52 -3.12
N SER A 9 22.03 -9.88 -2.21
CA SER A 9 22.01 -10.22 -0.79
C SER A 9 20.82 -9.61 -0.03
N ILE A 10 20.06 -8.71 -0.65
CA ILE A 10 18.83 -8.18 -0.05
C ILE A 10 17.84 -9.34 0.11
N PRO A 11 17.32 -9.61 1.33
CA PRO A 11 16.35 -10.68 1.55
C PRO A 11 15.16 -10.52 0.61
N ASN A 12 14.68 -11.63 0.06
CA ASN A 12 13.43 -11.64 -0.67
C ASN A 12 12.26 -11.65 0.33
N PHE A 13 11.40 -10.64 0.27
CA PHE A 13 10.27 -10.47 1.18
C PHE A 13 8.94 -11.01 0.61
N GLU A 14 9.00 -11.86 -0.43
CA GLU A 14 7.83 -12.48 -1.10
C GLU A 14 6.90 -13.28 -0.17
N GLU A 15 7.27 -13.52 1.09
CA GLU A 15 6.47 -14.30 2.05
C GLU A 15 5.59 -13.45 2.97
N LEU A 16 5.58 -12.11 2.84
CA LEU A 16 4.73 -11.28 3.69
C LEU A 16 3.25 -11.35 3.25
N PRO A 17 2.31 -11.45 4.20
CA PRO A 17 0.89 -11.60 3.87
C PRO A 17 0.30 -10.33 3.25
N CYS A 18 -0.53 -10.52 2.22
CA CYS A 18 -1.28 -9.47 1.51
C CYS A 18 -2.79 -9.78 1.48
N THR A 19 -3.31 -10.37 2.55
CA THR A 19 -4.68 -10.91 2.63
C THR A 19 -5.76 -9.86 2.39
N ALA A 20 -5.55 -8.61 2.83
CA ALA A 20 -6.51 -7.53 2.61
C ALA A 20 -6.62 -7.17 1.13
N ALA A 21 -5.49 -7.22 0.41
CA ALA A 21 -5.37 -6.87 -1.00
C ALA A 21 -5.84 -7.97 -1.95
N THR A 22 -5.89 -9.22 -1.50
CA THR A 22 -6.36 -10.38 -2.28
C THR A 22 -7.87 -10.61 -2.16
N ARG A 23 -8.58 -9.85 -1.32
CA ARG A 23 -10.05 -9.89 -1.27
C ARG A 23 -10.65 -9.51 -2.61
N THR A 24 -11.60 -10.31 -3.09
CA THR A 24 -12.27 -10.09 -4.38
C THR A 24 -12.94 -8.72 -4.47
N ILE A 25 -13.48 -8.21 -3.35
CA ILE A 25 -14.17 -6.91 -3.26
C ILE A 25 -13.28 -5.70 -3.54
N VAL A 26 -11.95 -5.82 -3.41
CA VAL A 26 -11.00 -4.73 -3.67
C VAL A 26 -10.05 -5.03 -4.83
N ALA A 27 -10.21 -6.19 -5.49
CA ALA A 27 -9.33 -6.61 -6.58
C ALA A 27 -9.28 -5.59 -7.72
N SER A 28 -10.41 -4.95 -8.03
CA SER A 28 -10.50 -3.88 -9.04
C SER A 28 -9.72 -2.62 -8.64
N LYS A 29 -9.47 -2.38 -7.35
CA LYS A 29 -8.72 -1.20 -6.88
C LYS A 29 -7.22 -1.32 -7.12
N ASN A 30 -6.71 -2.53 -7.42
CA ASN A 30 -5.29 -2.75 -7.72
C ASN A 30 -4.99 -2.45 -9.20
N ARG A 31 -3.95 -1.65 -9.44
CA ARG A 31 -3.45 -1.41 -10.81
C ARG A 31 -2.74 -2.63 -11.39
N PHE A 32 -1.99 -3.33 -10.55
CA PHE A 32 -1.24 -4.53 -10.92
C PHE A 32 -1.45 -5.59 -9.85
N LEU A 33 -1.97 -6.76 -10.25
CA LEU A 33 -2.28 -7.85 -9.31
C LEU A 33 -1.03 -8.52 -8.71
N ASN A 34 0.13 -8.29 -9.33
CA ASN A 34 1.43 -8.75 -8.85
C ASN A 34 2.16 -7.72 -7.96
N ILE A 35 1.55 -6.56 -7.69
CA ILE A 35 2.10 -5.52 -6.81
C ILE A 35 1.03 -5.14 -5.79
N LEU A 36 1.00 -5.88 -4.68
CA LEU A 36 -0.01 -5.75 -3.63
C LEU A 36 0.62 -5.16 -2.35
N PRO A 37 -0.14 -4.36 -1.58
CA PRO A 37 0.35 -3.85 -0.32
C PRO A 37 0.39 -4.96 0.73
N ILE A 38 1.46 -4.97 1.51
CA ILE A 38 1.64 -5.92 2.62
C ILE A 38 0.75 -5.53 3.79
N ASP A 39 0.08 -6.50 4.42
CA ASP A 39 -0.89 -6.27 5.50
C ASP A 39 -0.27 -5.53 6.70
N ALA A 40 0.97 -5.87 7.05
CA ALA A 40 1.64 -5.34 8.24
C ALA A 40 1.86 -3.82 8.23
N THR A 41 1.96 -3.21 7.05
CA THR A 41 2.26 -1.77 6.91
C THR A 41 1.28 -1.06 5.99
N ARG A 42 0.18 -1.69 5.57
CA ARG A 42 -0.78 -1.08 4.65
C ARG A 42 -1.40 0.16 5.28
N VAL A 43 -1.74 1.11 4.43
CA VAL A 43 -2.62 2.20 4.83
C VAL A 43 -4.04 1.65 4.97
N ILE A 44 -4.69 1.97 6.08
CA ILE A 44 -6.09 1.61 6.36
C ILE A 44 -6.88 2.91 6.44
N LEU A 45 -7.88 3.06 5.58
CA LEU A 45 -8.78 4.21 5.59
C LEU A 45 -9.97 3.93 6.51
N ASN A 46 -10.65 4.98 6.94
CA ASN A 46 -11.92 4.81 7.66
C ASN A 46 -12.96 4.15 6.75
N GLN A 47 -13.68 3.18 7.30
CA GLN A 47 -14.75 2.48 6.59
C GLN A 47 -15.95 3.42 6.43
N LEU A 48 -16.53 3.46 5.24
CA LEU A 48 -17.71 4.26 4.90
C LEU A 48 -18.92 3.34 4.75
N ASN A 49 -20.06 3.72 5.32
CA ASN A 49 -21.34 3.02 5.16
C ASN A 49 -21.29 1.51 5.43
N ASP A 50 -20.45 1.09 6.38
CA ASP A 50 -20.19 -0.32 6.68
C ASP A 50 -19.72 -1.15 5.47
N ASP A 51 -19.17 -0.52 4.42
CA ASP A 51 -18.61 -1.20 3.24
C ASP A 51 -17.12 -1.56 3.45
N PRO A 52 -16.78 -2.85 3.64
CA PRO A 52 -15.41 -3.28 3.89
C PRO A 52 -14.46 -3.06 2.70
N ALA A 53 -14.94 -2.69 1.51
CA ALA A 53 -14.07 -2.33 0.38
C ALA A 53 -13.51 -0.89 0.50
N THR A 54 -14.12 -0.06 1.35
CA THR A 54 -13.76 1.36 1.52
C THR A 54 -12.63 1.57 2.51
N ASP A 55 -12.25 0.56 3.30
CA ASP A 55 -11.06 0.62 4.18
C ASP A 55 -9.74 0.51 3.39
N TYR A 56 -9.82 0.20 2.09
CA TYR A 56 -8.70 -0.25 1.29
C TYR A 56 -8.21 0.80 0.29
N ILE A 57 -6.90 1.00 0.32
CA ILE A 57 -6.12 1.64 -0.75
C ILE A 57 -4.81 0.87 -0.92
N ASN A 58 -4.32 0.75 -2.16
CA ASN A 58 -3.03 0.12 -2.44
C ASN A 58 -1.87 1.08 -2.10
N GLY A 59 -1.47 1.05 -0.83
CA GLY A 59 -0.29 1.77 -0.34
C GLY A 59 0.19 1.26 1.02
N ASN A 60 1.48 1.46 1.29
CA ASN A 60 2.16 1.07 2.51
C ASN A 60 2.91 2.27 3.12
N TYR A 61 2.95 2.31 4.46
CA TYR A 61 3.86 3.18 5.18
C TYR A 61 5.31 2.70 5.02
N ILE A 62 6.20 3.63 4.69
CA ILE A 62 7.64 3.41 4.57
C ILE A 62 8.36 4.26 5.61
N SER A 63 9.23 3.63 6.37
CA SER A 63 10.06 4.31 7.36
C SER A 63 11.21 5.04 6.68
N GLY A 64 11.42 6.30 7.07
CA GLY A 64 12.60 7.08 6.68
C GLY A 64 13.74 6.88 7.69
N TYR A 65 14.85 7.59 7.46
CA TYR A 65 15.96 7.60 8.42
C TYR A 65 15.50 8.16 9.77
N LYS A 66 15.54 7.31 10.81
CA LYS A 66 15.14 7.63 12.20
C LYS A 66 13.69 8.09 12.38
N CYS A 67 12.83 7.86 11.38
CA CYS A 67 11.44 8.30 11.44
C CYS A 67 10.56 7.19 10.86
N LEU A 68 9.85 6.49 11.75
CA LEU A 68 8.92 5.44 11.35
C LEU A 68 7.76 6.04 10.57
N ASN A 69 7.26 5.31 9.56
CA ASN A 69 6.09 5.69 8.75
C ASN A 69 6.16 7.10 8.17
N LYS A 70 7.37 7.57 7.83
CA LYS A 70 7.61 8.92 7.31
C LYS A 70 6.97 9.15 5.94
N PHE A 71 6.91 8.11 5.11
CA PHE A 71 6.41 8.19 3.75
C PHE A 71 5.29 7.18 3.53
N ILE A 72 4.52 7.42 2.47
CA ILE A 72 3.58 6.43 1.94
C ILE A 72 4.02 6.12 0.52
N ALA A 73 4.30 4.86 0.25
CA ALA A 73 4.43 4.36 -1.11
C ALA A 73 3.06 3.84 -1.55
N THR A 74 2.51 4.41 -2.62
CA THR A 74 1.19 4.04 -3.16
C THR A 74 1.30 3.84 -4.67
N GLN A 75 0.43 3.00 -5.23
CA GLN A 75 0.28 2.92 -6.68
C GLN A 75 -0.17 4.27 -7.27
N GLY A 76 0.09 4.49 -8.56
CA GLY A 76 -0.54 5.58 -9.30
C GLY A 76 -2.07 5.36 -9.34
N PRO A 77 -2.90 6.35 -8.94
CA PRO A 77 -4.34 6.17 -8.80
C PRO A 77 -4.95 5.78 -10.15
N LYS A 78 -5.89 4.84 -10.13
CA LYS A 78 -6.76 4.53 -11.26
C LYS A 78 -7.91 5.54 -11.29
N PRO A 79 -8.62 5.69 -12.42
CA PRO A 79 -9.79 6.58 -12.48
C PRO A 79 -10.81 6.34 -11.36
N ASP A 80 -11.01 5.08 -10.98
CA ASP A 80 -11.92 4.60 -9.93
C ASP A 80 -11.32 4.63 -8.51
N THR A 81 -10.06 5.03 -8.34
CA THR A 81 -9.40 5.13 -7.03
C THR A 81 -8.83 6.53 -6.77
N CYS A 82 -9.14 7.52 -7.60
CA CYS A 82 -8.73 8.91 -7.40
C CYS A 82 -9.33 9.49 -6.12
N GLU A 83 -10.61 9.21 -5.85
CA GLU A 83 -11.28 9.67 -4.62
C GLU A 83 -10.69 9.02 -3.37
N ASP A 84 -10.38 7.72 -3.43
CA ASP A 84 -9.69 7.01 -2.34
C ASP A 84 -8.32 7.63 -2.04
N LEU A 85 -7.56 8.05 -3.07
CA LEU A 85 -6.28 8.72 -2.88
C LEU A 85 -6.44 10.08 -2.18
N TRP A 86 -7.37 10.92 -2.64
CA TRP A 86 -7.63 12.22 -2.01
C TRP A 86 -8.13 12.06 -0.57
N ARG A 87 -8.99 11.07 -0.34
CA ARG A 87 -9.47 10.73 0.99
C ARG A 87 -8.33 10.27 1.91
N MET A 88 -7.41 9.46 1.42
CA MET A 88 -6.19 9.09 2.16
C MET A 88 -5.40 10.35 2.58
N MET A 89 -5.17 11.29 1.65
CA MET A 89 -4.44 12.53 1.96
C MET A 89 -5.15 13.35 3.04
N TRP A 90 -6.47 13.46 2.94
CA TRP A 90 -7.31 14.18 3.87
C TRP A 90 -7.32 13.54 5.27
N GLU A 91 -7.62 12.24 5.36
CA GLU A 91 -7.70 11.50 6.62
C GLU A 91 -6.36 11.50 7.37
N LEU A 92 -5.25 11.33 6.63
CA LEU A 92 -3.90 11.30 7.20
C LEU A 92 -3.29 12.69 7.41
N LYS A 93 -4.01 13.76 7.04
CA LYS A 93 -3.56 15.16 7.14
C LYS A 93 -2.17 15.36 6.53
N LEU A 94 -1.96 14.75 5.37
CA LEU A 94 -0.69 14.87 4.64
C LEU A 94 -0.48 16.34 4.27
N LYS A 95 0.73 16.84 4.54
CA LYS A 95 1.14 18.22 4.29
C LYS A 95 2.06 18.28 3.07
#